data_AF-A0A7X7GL53-F1
#
_entry.id   AF-A0A7X7GL53-F1
#
_cell.length_a   1.000
_cell.length_b   1.000
_cell.length_c   1.000
_cell.angle_alpha   90.00
_cell.angle_beta   90.00
_cell.angle_gamma   90.00
#
_symmetry.space_group_name_H-M   'P 1'
#
loop_
_entity.id
_entity.type
_entity.pdbx_description
1 polymer ?
#
loop_
_entity_poly.entity_id
_entity_poly.type
_entity_poly.pdbx_seq_one_letter_code
_entity_poly.pdbx_strand_id
1 'polypeptide(L)'
;MSPQVDTVTHASESPDVGQPFKELGLKDDEYARIKEILGRRPTDAELAMYSVMWSEHCSYKSSKVHLRYFGETTTDEMRSAMLAGIGENAGVVDIGDGWAVTFKVESHNHPSYVEPYQGAATGVGGIVRDIMAMGARPIAVMDQLRFGAADAPDTRRVVDGVVRGVGGYGNSLGLPNVGGETVFDASYAGNPLVNALCAGAMRVEDLHLAFASGTGNKIILFGARTGLDGIGGVSVLASETFDESDGGRPKKLPAVQVGDPFTEKVLIECCLDLYREKLVVGIQDLGGAGLSCATSELAAAGDGGMHINLEQVPMRATGMTAAEVLSSESQERMCAVVKPEDVDA
;
A
#
# COMPACT_ATOMS: atom_id res chain seq x y z
N MET A 1 19.94 10.54 25.37
CA MET A 1 19.25 11.77 24.94
C MET A 1 18.17 11.32 24.00
N SER A 2 16.90 11.64 24.27
CA SER A 2 15.85 11.41 23.28
C SER A 2 16.23 12.17 22.00
N PRO A 3 16.16 11.55 20.81
CA PRO A 3 16.42 12.29 19.58
C PRO A 3 15.51 13.51 19.55
N GLN A 4 16.10 14.68 19.35
CA GLN A 4 15.37 15.94 19.30
C GLN A 4 14.45 15.88 18.08
N VAL A 5 13.14 15.97 18.29
CA VAL A 5 12.17 15.99 17.20
C VAL A 5 12.39 17.26 16.37
N ASP A 6 12.58 17.10 15.07
CA ASP A 6 12.72 18.23 14.15
C ASP A 6 11.36 18.90 13.93
N THR A 7 11.13 20.01 14.62
CA THR A 7 9.85 20.73 14.61
C THR A 7 9.79 21.73 13.45
N VAL A 8 8.57 22.16 13.10
CA VAL A 8 8.34 23.25 12.12
C VAL A 8 9.10 24.52 12.47
N THR A 9 9.14 24.89 13.76
CA THR A 9 9.90 26.04 14.26
C THR A 9 11.40 25.86 14.01
N HIS A 10 11.96 24.72 14.43
CA HIS A 10 13.36 24.43 14.22
C HIS A 10 13.72 24.41 12.72
N ALA A 11 12.89 23.81 11.88
CA ALA A 11 13.09 23.80 10.43
C ALA A 11 13.07 25.21 9.80
N SER A 12 12.29 26.13 10.36
CA SER A 12 12.26 27.54 9.93
C SER A 12 13.52 28.31 10.36
N GLU A 13 14.02 28.03 11.57
CA GLU A 13 15.18 28.69 12.16
C GLU A 13 16.54 28.14 11.68
N SER A 14 16.53 26.99 10.99
CA SER A 14 17.74 26.28 10.57
C SER A 14 17.77 25.95 9.06
N PRO A 15 17.64 26.94 8.17
CA PRO A 15 17.47 26.72 6.72
C PRO A 15 18.67 26.04 6.05
N ASP A 16 19.87 26.18 6.62
CA ASP A 16 21.13 25.68 6.05
C ASP A 16 21.52 24.27 6.55
N VAL A 17 20.71 23.65 7.42
CA VAL A 17 20.95 22.28 7.87
C VAL A 17 20.76 21.31 6.70
N GLY A 18 21.80 20.55 6.39
CA GLY A 18 21.76 19.53 5.35
C GLY A 18 20.85 18.36 5.75
N GLN A 19 20.04 17.87 4.81
CA GLN A 19 19.15 16.73 4.99
C GLN A 19 19.46 15.63 3.94
N PRO A 20 19.28 14.34 4.28
CA PRO A 20 19.68 13.21 3.43
C PRO A 20 18.67 12.90 2.31
N PHE A 21 18.14 13.91 1.61
CA PHE A 21 17.05 13.72 0.64
C PHE A 21 17.42 12.78 -0.52
N LYS A 22 18.69 12.78 -0.96
CA LYS A 22 19.18 11.86 -2.01
C LYS A 22 19.19 10.41 -1.55
N GLU A 23 19.56 10.16 -0.30
CA GLU A 23 19.54 8.82 0.30
C GLU A 23 18.11 8.31 0.47
N LEU A 24 17.14 9.23 0.56
CA LEU A 24 15.71 8.96 0.55
C LEU A 24 15.12 8.87 -0.88
N GLY A 25 15.93 8.93 -1.93
CA GLY A 25 15.49 8.75 -3.32
C GLY A 25 14.91 9.99 -3.99
N LEU A 26 15.00 11.17 -3.36
CA LEU A 26 14.59 12.44 -3.98
C LEU A 26 15.70 13.03 -4.85
N LYS A 27 15.31 13.67 -5.95
CA LYS A 27 16.20 14.47 -6.80
C LYS A 27 16.41 15.88 -6.24
N ASP A 28 17.45 16.55 -6.73
CA ASP A 28 17.78 17.93 -6.33
C ASP A 28 16.63 18.92 -6.62
N ASP A 29 15.96 18.76 -7.77
CA ASP A 29 14.81 19.60 -8.17
C ASP A 29 13.55 19.28 -7.35
N GLU A 30 13.32 18.00 -7.02
CA GLU A 30 12.22 17.59 -6.14
C GLU A 30 12.39 18.20 -4.74
N TYR A 31 13.59 18.13 -4.15
CA TYR A 31 13.88 18.76 -2.86
C TYR A 31 13.75 20.28 -2.90
N ALA A 32 14.23 20.94 -3.96
CA ALA A 32 14.05 22.38 -4.14
C ALA A 32 12.55 22.77 -4.17
N ARG A 33 11.73 21.98 -4.87
CA ARG A 33 10.28 22.20 -4.96
C ARG A 33 9.57 21.98 -3.63
N ILE A 34 9.98 21.00 -2.82
CA ILE A 34 9.46 20.82 -1.46
C ILE A 34 9.70 22.08 -0.63
N LYS A 35 10.90 22.67 -0.70
CA LYS A 35 11.20 23.91 0.02
C LYS A 35 10.36 25.10 -0.46
N GLU A 36 10.09 25.18 -1.75
CA GLU A 36 9.22 26.20 -2.33
C GLU A 36 7.78 26.06 -1.81
N ILE A 37 7.24 24.84 -1.81
CA ILE A 37 5.88 24.54 -1.30
C ILE A 37 5.74 24.91 0.17
N LEU A 38 6.75 24.56 0.99
CA LEU A 38 6.71 24.78 2.44
C LEU A 38 7.15 26.19 2.87
N GLY A 39 7.85 26.93 2.00
CA GLY A 39 8.49 28.20 2.33
C GLY A 39 9.69 28.09 3.30
N ARG A 40 10.17 26.87 3.56
CA ARG A 40 11.28 26.52 4.46
C ARG A 40 11.84 25.14 4.11
N ARG A 41 12.93 24.70 4.75
CA ARG A 41 13.29 23.27 4.67
C ARG A 41 12.19 22.39 5.32
N PRO A 42 11.91 21.19 4.80
CA PRO A 42 11.01 20.25 5.47
C PRO A 42 11.58 19.82 6.82
N THR A 43 10.71 19.42 7.74
CA THR A 43 11.14 18.62 8.91
C THR A 43 11.59 17.23 8.44
N ASP A 44 12.29 16.47 9.28
CA ASP A 44 12.64 15.08 8.94
C ASP A 44 11.41 14.20 8.64
N ALA A 45 10.30 14.43 9.36
CA ALA A 45 9.04 13.72 9.11
C ALA A 45 8.40 14.14 7.78
N GLU A 46 8.35 15.44 7.47
CA GLU A 46 7.83 15.94 6.20
C GLU A 46 8.69 15.45 5.03
N LEU A 47 10.02 15.44 5.18
CA LEU A 47 10.93 14.97 4.14
C LEU A 47 10.72 13.47 3.86
N ALA A 48 10.54 12.66 4.90
CA ALA A 48 10.22 11.25 4.76
C ALA A 48 8.88 11.04 4.04
N MET A 49 7.83 11.79 4.41
CA MET A 49 6.54 11.76 3.72
C MET A 49 6.65 12.13 2.24
N TYR A 50 7.33 13.24 1.91
CA TYR A 50 7.54 13.63 0.52
C TYR A 50 8.33 12.58 -0.27
N SER A 51 9.39 12.01 0.33
CA SER A 51 10.20 10.96 -0.30
C SER A 51 9.35 9.76 -0.72
N VAL A 52 8.49 9.26 0.17
CA VAL A 52 7.66 8.09 -0.15
C VAL A 52 6.51 8.45 -1.10
N MET A 53 5.83 9.58 -0.88
CA MET A 53 4.67 9.99 -1.71
C MET A 53 5.06 10.45 -3.12
N TRP A 54 6.28 10.97 -3.32
CA TRP A 54 6.78 11.37 -4.66
C TRP A 54 7.62 10.28 -5.33
N SER A 55 7.73 9.09 -4.73
CA SER A 55 8.31 7.92 -5.37
C SER A 55 7.56 7.55 -6.65
N GLU A 56 8.20 6.80 -7.57
CA GLU A 56 7.48 6.29 -8.75
C GLU A 56 6.34 5.36 -8.35
N HIS A 57 6.54 4.56 -7.29
CA HIS A 57 5.56 3.60 -6.80
C HIS A 57 4.25 4.27 -6.35
N CYS A 58 4.32 5.37 -5.59
CA CYS A 58 3.12 6.07 -5.10
C CYS A 58 2.57 7.08 -6.12
N SER A 59 3.45 7.83 -6.80
CA SER A 59 3.00 8.98 -7.61
C SER A 59 2.71 8.65 -9.08
N TYR A 60 3.16 7.48 -9.56
CA TYR A 60 3.07 7.06 -10.96
C TYR A 60 3.60 8.14 -11.91
N LYS A 61 4.60 8.93 -11.48
CA LYS A 61 4.98 10.18 -12.15
C LYS A 61 5.44 9.97 -13.59
N SER A 62 6.03 8.81 -13.91
CA SER A 62 6.41 8.46 -15.28
C SER A 62 5.27 7.82 -16.08
N SER A 63 4.42 7.01 -15.44
CA SER A 63 3.43 6.18 -16.13
C SER A 63 2.07 6.86 -16.30
N LYS A 64 1.67 7.76 -15.40
CA LYS A 64 0.36 8.43 -15.43
C LYS A 64 0.08 9.20 -16.73
N VAL A 65 1.12 9.72 -17.39
CA VAL A 65 0.99 10.42 -18.68
C VAL A 65 0.57 9.47 -19.80
N HIS A 66 0.96 8.20 -19.71
CA HIS A 66 0.58 7.16 -20.66
C HIS A 66 -0.77 6.54 -20.29
N LEU A 67 -1.00 6.27 -18.99
CA LEU A 67 -2.23 5.65 -18.50
C LEU A 67 -3.47 6.53 -18.67
N ARG A 68 -3.30 7.85 -18.82
CA ARG A 68 -4.39 8.79 -19.19
C ARG A 68 -5.13 8.34 -20.45
N TYR A 69 -4.44 7.65 -21.37
CA TYR A 69 -5.05 7.03 -22.55
C TYR A 69 -6.31 6.25 -22.22
N PHE A 70 -6.33 5.45 -21.15
CA PHE A 70 -7.51 4.65 -20.80
C PHE A 70 -8.67 5.53 -20.36
N GLY A 71 -8.41 6.59 -19.58
CA GLY A 71 -9.43 7.57 -19.21
C GLY A 71 -10.03 8.28 -20.44
N GLU A 72 -9.18 8.63 -21.41
CA GLU A 72 -9.53 9.35 -22.64
C GLU A 72 -10.23 8.48 -23.70
N THR A 73 -9.94 7.18 -23.73
CA THR A 73 -10.46 6.25 -24.77
C THR A 73 -11.59 5.33 -24.30
N THR A 74 -11.88 5.30 -23.00
CA THR A 74 -13.02 4.53 -22.48
C THR A 74 -14.34 5.14 -23.00
N THR A 75 -15.07 4.35 -23.79
CA THR A 75 -16.36 4.73 -24.41
C THR A 75 -17.53 4.62 -23.42
N ASP A 76 -18.67 5.23 -23.75
CA ASP A 76 -19.89 5.12 -22.94
C ASP A 76 -20.38 3.67 -22.80
N GLU A 77 -20.20 2.85 -23.84
CA GLU A 77 -20.50 1.42 -23.79
C GLU A 77 -19.63 0.69 -22.75
N MET A 78 -18.33 0.98 -22.72
CA MET A 78 -17.41 0.42 -21.71
C MET A 78 -17.75 0.89 -20.28
N ARG A 79 -18.23 2.13 -20.13
CA ARG A 79 -18.64 2.68 -18.82
C ARG A 79 -19.98 2.14 -18.34
N SER A 80 -20.82 1.62 -19.23
CA SER A 80 -22.21 1.27 -18.91
C SER A 80 -22.36 0.27 -17.75
N ALA A 81 -21.38 -0.63 -17.57
CA ALA A 81 -21.34 -1.59 -16.48
C ALA A 81 -20.34 -1.23 -15.37
N MET A 82 -19.60 -0.12 -15.49
CA MET A 82 -18.57 0.27 -14.52
C MET A 82 -19.18 1.10 -13.39
N LEU A 83 -19.17 0.56 -12.18
CA LEU A 83 -19.64 1.24 -10.97
C LEU A 83 -18.54 2.06 -10.31
N ALA A 84 -17.29 1.60 -10.42
CA ALA A 84 -16.09 2.29 -9.94
C ALA A 84 -14.90 1.99 -10.86
N GLY A 85 -14.03 2.98 -11.06
CA GLY A 85 -12.93 2.91 -12.04
C GLY A 85 -11.66 3.58 -11.56
N ILE A 86 -10.87 4.13 -12.49
CA ILE A 86 -9.60 4.81 -12.17
C ILE A 86 -9.84 5.92 -11.13
N GLY A 87 -9.15 5.84 -10.00
CA GLY A 87 -9.27 6.78 -8.88
C GLY A 87 -9.75 6.14 -7.59
N GLU A 88 -10.34 4.94 -7.66
CA GLU A 88 -10.73 4.13 -6.50
C GLU A 88 -9.70 3.04 -6.21
N ASN A 89 -9.78 2.42 -5.03
CA ASN A 89 -8.85 1.34 -4.63
C ASN A 89 -8.94 0.13 -5.56
N ALA A 90 -10.14 -0.20 -6.08
CA ALA A 90 -10.33 -1.28 -7.04
C ALA A 90 -11.43 -0.96 -8.06
N GLY A 91 -11.37 -1.63 -9.22
CA GLY A 91 -12.39 -1.51 -10.26
C GLY A 91 -13.61 -2.34 -9.92
N VAL A 92 -14.81 -1.78 -10.14
CA VAL A 92 -16.08 -2.44 -9.81
C VAL A 92 -16.98 -2.47 -11.04
N VAL A 93 -17.54 -3.64 -11.33
CA VAL A 93 -18.47 -3.86 -12.43
C VAL A 93 -19.79 -4.44 -11.95
N ASP A 94 -20.90 -3.92 -12.48
CA ASP A 94 -22.23 -4.52 -12.34
C ASP A 94 -22.32 -5.77 -13.22
N ILE A 95 -22.73 -6.88 -12.62
CA ILE A 95 -22.89 -8.16 -13.31
C ILE A 95 -24.36 -8.60 -13.44
N GLY A 96 -25.31 -7.73 -13.09
CA GLY A 96 -26.74 -7.98 -13.13
C GLY A 96 -27.32 -8.49 -11.81
N ASP A 97 -28.64 -8.59 -11.73
CA ASP A 97 -29.39 -9.09 -10.56
C ASP A 97 -29.08 -8.36 -9.23
N GLY A 98 -28.60 -7.12 -9.33
CA GLY A 98 -28.18 -6.30 -8.20
C GLY A 98 -26.85 -6.74 -7.56
N TRP A 99 -26.04 -7.52 -8.27
CA TRP A 99 -24.70 -7.95 -7.85
C TRP A 99 -23.61 -7.17 -8.58
N ALA A 100 -22.52 -6.91 -7.87
CA ALA A 100 -21.30 -6.34 -8.41
C ALA A 100 -20.09 -7.23 -8.10
N VAL A 101 -19.11 -7.18 -8.99
CA VAL A 101 -17.79 -7.79 -8.80
C VAL A 101 -16.75 -6.69 -8.77
N THR A 102 -15.89 -6.73 -7.76
CA THR A 102 -14.70 -5.89 -7.68
C THR A 102 -13.45 -6.73 -7.93
N PHE A 103 -12.46 -6.15 -8.58
CA PHE A 103 -11.19 -6.79 -8.81
C PHE A 103 -10.07 -5.77 -8.95
N LYS A 104 -8.86 -6.17 -8.56
CA LYS A 104 -7.64 -5.40 -8.73
C LYS A 104 -6.49 -6.39 -8.95
N VAL A 105 -5.42 -5.91 -9.56
CA VAL A 105 -4.13 -6.62 -9.64
C VAL A 105 -3.05 -5.70 -9.08
N GLU A 106 -2.21 -6.24 -8.21
CA GLU A 106 -1.02 -5.57 -7.68
C GLU A 106 0.23 -6.38 -7.93
N SER A 107 1.39 -5.74 -7.83
CA SER A 107 2.70 -6.38 -8.00
C SER A 107 3.55 -6.23 -6.76
N HIS A 108 4.27 -7.29 -6.38
CA HIS A 108 5.16 -7.32 -5.22
C HIS A 108 6.55 -7.89 -5.57
N ASN A 109 7.11 -7.38 -6.67
CA ASN A 109 8.27 -7.94 -7.38
C ASN A 109 9.56 -7.94 -6.55
N HIS A 110 10.04 -6.76 -6.15
CA HIS A 110 11.32 -6.59 -5.47
C HIS A 110 11.37 -7.36 -4.13
N PRO A 111 10.35 -7.27 -3.24
CA PRO A 111 10.32 -8.06 -2.01
C PRO A 111 10.32 -9.57 -2.28
N SER A 112 9.59 -10.01 -3.31
CA SER A 112 9.51 -11.44 -3.69
C SER A 112 10.81 -12.01 -4.27
N TYR A 113 11.75 -11.17 -4.70
CA TYR A 113 13.09 -11.66 -5.04
C TYR A 113 13.96 -11.83 -3.79
N VAL A 114 13.92 -10.85 -2.89
CA VAL A 114 14.72 -10.78 -1.67
C VAL A 114 14.32 -11.87 -0.68
N GLU A 115 13.03 -11.95 -0.37
CA GLU A 115 12.43 -12.99 0.48
C GLU A 115 11.15 -13.49 -0.21
N PRO A 116 11.25 -14.61 -0.97
CA PRO A 116 10.18 -15.02 -1.87
C PRO A 116 8.86 -15.41 -1.21
N TYR A 117 8.89 -15.98 0.00
CA TYR A 117 7.66 -16.41 0.66
C TYR A 117 6.87 -15.21 1.16
N GLN A 118 7.50 -14.36 1.94
CA GLN A 118 6.90 -13.18 2.56
C GLN A 118 6.57 -12.14 1.51
N GLY A 119 7.45 -11.90 0.53
CA GLY A 119 7.17 -10.98 -0.56
C GLY A 119 5.89 -11.37 -1.33
N ALA A 120 5.71 -12.65 -1.65
CA ALA A 120 4.48 -13.10 -2.30
C ALA A 120 3.26 -13.05 -1.35
N ALA A 121 3.44 -13.47 -0.11
CA ALA A 121 2.36 -13.55 0.88
C ALA A 121 1.78 -12.16 1.18
N THR A 122 2.61 -11.14 1.41
CA THR A 122 2.13 -9.78 1.67
C THR A 122 1.54 -9.12 0.42
N GLY A 123 1.98 -9.52 -0.78
CA GLY A 123 1.31 -9.13 -2.03
C GLY A 123 -0.13 -9.64 -2.11
N VAL A 124 -0.40 -10.87 -1.65
CA VAL A 124 -1.78 -11.39 -1.53
C VAL A 124 -2.56 -10.66 -0.43
N GLY A 125 -1.93 -10.37 0.71
CA GLY A 125 -2.57 -9.60 1.78
C GLY A 125 -2.99 -8.20 1.35
N GLY A 126 -2.10 -7.47 0.68
CA GLY A 126 -2.39 -6.13 0.14
C GLY A 126 -3.60 -6.11 -0.78
N ILE A 127 -3.60 -6.98 -1.80
CA ILE A 127 -4.69 -7.03 -2.78
C ILE A 127 -6.04 -7.42 -2.17
N VAL A 128 -6.03 -8.23 -1.11
CA VAL A 128 -7.24 -8.57 -0.35
C VAL A 128 -7.78 -7.35 0.39
N ARG A 129 -6.91 -6.53 0.97
CA ARG A 129 -7.29 -5.30 1.68
C ARG A 129 -7.94 -4.27 0.75
N ASP A 130 -7.42 -4.11 -0.46
CA ASP A 130 -8.04 -3.26 -1.48
C ASP A 130 -9.48 -3.67 -1.78
N ILE A 131 -9.72 -4.97 -1.95
CA ILE A 131 -11.03 -5.51 -2.29
C ILE A 131 -12.03 -5.31 -1.14
N MET A 132 -11.62 -5.54 0.10
CA MET A 132 -12.52 -5.36 1.24
C MET A 132 -12.78 -3.88 1.55
N ALA A 133 -11.85 -2.97 1.26
CA ALA A 133 -12.06 -1.52 1.40
C ALA A 133 -13.18 -0.98 0.48
N MET A 134 -13.52 -1.71 -0.60
CA MET A 134 -14.65 -1.38 -1.47
C MET A 134 -16.01 -1.86 -0.91
N GLY A 135 -16.03 -2.50 0.25
CA GLY A 135 -17.24 -3.13 0.82
C GLY A 135 -17.49 -4.56 0.36
N ALA A 136 -16.60 -5.14 -0.44
CA ALA A 136 -16.79 -6.47 -1.00
C ALA A 136 -16.18 -7.57 -0.15
N ARG A 137 -16.82 -8.74 -0.14
CA ARG A 137 -16.20 -9.94 0.41
C ARG A 137 -15.23 -10.52 -0.63
N PRO A 138 -13.93 -10.70 -0.31
CA PRO A 138 -13.01 -11.45 -1.15
C PRO A 138 -13.50 -12.88 -1.35
N ILE A 139 -13.49 -13.37 -2.60
CA ILE A 139 -13.99 -14.72 -2.95
C ILE A 139 -12.94 -15.59 -3.64
N ALA A 140 -11.92 -15.01 -4.26
CA ALA A 140 -10.88 -15.75 -4.96
C ALA A 140 -9.63 -14.89 -5.16
N VAL A 141 -8.49 -15.57 -5.30
CA VAL A 141 -7.23 -14.97 -5.72
C VAL A 141 -6.71 -15.61 -7.00
N MET A 142 -5.85 -14.91 -7.72
CA MET A 142 -5.10 -15.43 -8.88
C MET A 142 -3.68 -14.85 -8.88
N ASP A 143 -2.74 -15.50 -9.55
CA ASP A 143 -1.35 -15.03 -9.65
C ASP A 143 -0.83 -14.97 -11.09
N GLN A 144 -0.12 -13.90 -11.42
CA GLN A 144 0.63 -13.79 -12.66
C GLN A 144 2.12 -13.75 -12.32
N LEU A 145 2.80 -14.85 -12.58
CA LEU A 145 4.17 -15.11 -12.15
C LEU A 145 5.11 -15.13 -13.36
N ARG A 146 6.24 -14.44 -13.23
CA ARG A 146 7.34 -14.45 -14.19
C ARG A 146 8.64 -14.70 -13.46
N PHE A 147 9.37 -15.73 -13.88
CA PHE A 147 10.63 -16.12 -13.28
C PHE A 147 11.75 -16.19 -14.31
N GLY A 148 13.00 -16.20 -13.84
CA GLY A 148 14.17 -16.50 -14.65
C GLY A 148 14.05 -17.86 -15.37
N ALA A 149 15.03 -18.22 -16.20
CA ALA A 149 15.03 -19.53 -16.87
C ALA A 149 14.82 -20.68 -15.88
N ALA A 150 14.00 -21.67 -16.23
CA ALA A 150 13.54 -22.72 -15.31
C ALA A 150 14.67 -23.60 -14.76
N ASP A 151 15.75 -23.75 -15.52
CA ASP A 151 16.96 -24.50 -15.18
C ASP A 151 18.04 -23.64 -14.52
N ALA A 152 17.82 -22.33 -14.36
CA ALA A 152 18.79 -21.47 -13.69
C ALA A 152 18.89 -21.81 -12.18
N PRO A 153 20.09 -21.74 -11.58
CA PRO A 153 20.32 -22.20 -10.20
C PRO A 153 19.40 -21.56 -9.16
N ASP A 154 19.12 -20.26 -9.30
CA ASP A 154 18.36 -19.49 -8.31
C ASP A 154 16.83 -19.49 -8.55
N THR A 155 16.37 -19.78 -9.78
CA THR A 155 14.94 -19.81 -10.12
C THR A 155 14.15 -20.71 -9.19
N ARG A 156 14.70 -21.87 -8.80
CA ARG A 156 14.03 -22.81 -7.91
C ARG A 156 13.71 -22.21 -6.54
N ARG A 157 14.60 -21.40 -5.97
CA ARG A 157 14.39 -20.73 -4.67
C ARG A 157 13.22 -19.74 -4.77
N VAL A 158 13.23 -18.92 -5.82
CA VAL A 158 12.22 -17.89 -6.04
C VAL A 158 10.85 -18.52 -6.30
N VAL A 159 10.77 -19.51 -7.19
CA VAL A 159 9.52 -20.23 -7.51
C VAL A 159 8.94 -20.91 -6.27
N ASP A 160 9.72 -21.68 -5.52
CA ASP A 160 9.23 -22.41 -4.34
C ASP A 160 8.66 -21.43 -3.30
N GLY A 161 9.41 -20.39 -2.96
CA GLY A 161 8.96 -19.44 -1.96
C GLY A 161 7.75 -18.63 -2.42
N VAL A 162 7.74 -18.11 -3.65
CA VAL A 162 6.59 -17.34 -4.17
C VAL A 162 5.31 -18.16 -4.18
N VAL A 163 5.34 -19.36 -4.78
CA VAL A 163 4.14 -20.22 -4.87
C VAL A 163 3.63 -20.60 -3.47
N ARG A 164 4.54 -20.89 -2.53
CA ARG A 164 4.17 -21.20 -1.15
C ARG A 164 3.68 -19.97 -0.39
N GLY A 165 4.19 -18.78 -0.69
CA GLY A 165 3.73 -17.51 -0.12
C GLY A 165 2.30 -17.17 -0.56
N VAL A 166 2.05 -17.18 -1.88
CA VAL A 166 0.72 -16.97 -2.46
C VAL A 166 -0.28 -17.97 -1.87
N GLY A 167 0.05 -19.26 -1.97
CA GLY A 167 -0.81 -20.34 -1.46
C GLY A 167 -0.98 -20.28 0.06
N GLY A 168 0.07 -19.97 0.81
CA GLY A 168 0.06 -19.92 2.27
C GLY A 168 -0.88 -18.83 2.80
N TYR A 169 -0.81 -17.63 2.23
CA TYR A 169 -1.68 -16.52 2.65
C TYR A 169 -3.13 -16.76 2.20
N GLY A 170 -3.35 -17.10 0.92
CA GLY A 170 -4.70 -17.38 0.40
C GLY A 170 -5.42 -18.52 1.12
N ASN A 171 -4.73 -19.65 1.36
CA ASN A 171 -5.30 -20.78 2.09
C ASN A 171 -5.68 -20.41 3.54
N SER A 172 -4.87 -19.58 4.21
CA SER A 172 -5.13 -19.15 5.58
C SER A 172 -6.37 -18.25 5.68
N LEU A 173 -6.64 -17.46 4.65
CA LEU A 173 -7.86 -16.66 4.53
C LEU A 173 -9.09 -17.47 4.12
N GLY A 174 -8.89 -18.69 3.62
CA GLY A 174 -9.93 -19.50 2.99
C GLY A 174 -10.29 -19.03 1.58
N LEU A 175 -9.36 -18.36 0.89
CA LEU A 175 -9.54 -17.89 -0.48
C LEU A 175 -8.93 -18.90 -1.46
N PRO A 176 -9.72 -19.50 -2.37
CA PRO A 176 -9.18 -20.38 -3.38
C PRO A 176 -8.35 -19.56 -4.37
N ASN A 177 -7.19 -20.09 -4.73
CA ASN A 177 -6.50 -19.64 -5.92
C ASN A 177 -7.11 -20.34 -7.14
N VAL A 178 -7.81 -19.58 -7.98
CA VAL A 178 -8.65 -20.11 -9.06
C VAL A 178 -7.98 -20.08 -10.43
N GLY A 179 -6.78 -19.52 -10.54
CA GLY A 179 -6.04 -19.51 -11.79
C GLY A 179 -4.85 -18.56 -11.75
N GLY A 180 -4.15 -18.50 -12.88
CA GLY A 180 -2.95 -17.70 -12.98
C GLY A 180 -2.22 -17.92 -14.29
N GLU A 181 -1.03 -17.34 -14.38
CA GLU A 181 -0.15 -17.47 -15.54
C GLU A 181 1.31 -17.51 -15.08
N THR A 182 2.03 -18.58 -15.45
CA THR A 182 3.46 -18.72 -15.13
C THR A 182 4.29 -18.76 -16.39
N VAL A 183 5.28 -17.87 -16.50
CA VAL A 183 6.26 -17.85 -17.60
C VAL A 183 7.68 -17.86 -17.04
N PHE A 184 8.55 -18.60 -17.72
CA PHE A 184 9.99 -18.66 -17.47
C PHE A 184 10.73 -18.04 -18.64
N ASP A 185 11.53 -17.00 -18.38
CA ASP A 185 12.38 -16.37 -19.39
C ASP A 185 13.63 -15.79 -18.71
N ALA A 186 14.78 -15.84 -19.39
CA ALA A 186 16.04 -15.35 -18.84
C ALA A 186 15.99 -13.85 -18.48
N SER A 187 15.13 -13.05 -19.14
CA SER A 187 14.95 -11.63 -18.86
C SER A 187 14.39 -11.30 -17.46
N TYR A 188 13.76 -12.29 -16.80
CA TYR A 188 13.26 -12.14 -15.42
C TYR A 188 14.24 -12.67 -14.37
N ALA A 189 15.45 -13.07 -14.76
CA ALA A 189 16.49 -13.44 -13.81
C ALA A 189 16.89 -12.22 -12.96
N GLY A 190 16.95 -12.38 -11.65
CA GLY A 190 17.26 -11.28 -10.73
C GLY A 190 16.10 -10.32 -10.46
N ASN A 191 15.04 -10.33 -11.26
CA ASN A 191 13.87 -9.47 -11.09
C ASN A 191 12.58 -10.19 -11.56
N PRO A 192 12.04 -11.12 -10.74
CA PRO A 192 10.80 -11.81 -11.05
C PRO A 192 9.61 -10.84 -11.03
N LEU A 193 8.57 -11.14 -11.79
CA LEU A 193 7.28 -10.46 -11.64
C LEU A 193 6.35 -11.34 -10.83
N VAL A 194 5.83 -10.78 -9.74
CA VAL A 194 4.92 -11.47 -8.82
C VAL A 194 3.71 -10.57 -8.66
N ASN A 195 2.70 -10.82 -9.49
CA ASN A 195 1.46 -10.08 -9.43
C ASN A 195 0.38 -10.94 -8.77
N ALA A 196 -0.38 -10.34 -7.86
CA ALA A 196 -1.52 -10.95 -7.19
C ALA A 196 -2.80 -10.23 -7.61
N LEU A 197 -3.82 -11.00 -7.95
CA LEU A 197 -5.18 -10.54 -8.22
C LEU A 197 -6.08 -11.02 -7.09
N CYS A 198 -7.00 -10.19 -6.66
CA CYS A 198 -8.13 -10.61 -5.84
C CYS A 198 -9.43 -10.19 -6.51
N ALA A 199 -10.43 -11.07 -6.43
CA ALA A 199 -11.80 -10.80 -6.83
C ALA A 199 -12.70 -10.83 -5.58
N GLY A 200 -13.62 -9.88 -5.51
CA GLY A 200 -14.65 -9.81 -4.46
C GLY A 200 -16.04 -9.62 -5.05
N ALA A 201 -17.06 -9.97 -4.26
CA ALA A 201 -18.45 -9.79 -4.63
C ALA A 201 -19.22 -9.03 -3.54
N MET A 202 -20.21 -8.24 -3.98
CA MET A 202 -21.11 -7.48 -3.12
C MET A 202 -22.44 -7.20 -3.82
N ARG A 203 -23.43 -6.72 -3.06
CA ARG A 203 -24.59 -6.08 -3.66
C ARG A 203 -24.17 -4.71 -4.19
N VAL A 204 -24.80 -4.26 -5.28
CA VAL A 204 -24.55 -2.91 -5.84
C VAL A 204 -24.76 -1.81 -4.79
N GLU A 205 -25.72 -2.00 -3.88
CA GLU A 205 -26.05 -1.06 -2.80
C GLU A 205 -25.04 -1.03 -1.64
N ASP A 206 -24.17 -2.05 -1.55
CA ASP A 206 -23.12 -2.17 -0.53
C ASP A 206 -21.77 -1.61 -1.03
N LEU A 207 -21.74 -1.00 -2.22
CA LEU A 207 -20.52 -0.39 -2.76
C LEU A 207 -20.10 0.81 -1.91
N HIS A 208 -18.88 0.75 -1.39
CA HIS A 208 -18.23 1.86 -0.70
C HIS A 208 -17.08 2.39 -1.55
N LEU A 209 -17.04 3.72 -1.72
CA LEU A 209 -15.99 4.43 -2.44
C LEU A 209 -14.97 5.00 -1.44
N ALA A 210 -13.76 5.29 -1.92
CA ALA A 210 -12.68 5.85 -1.11
C ALA A 210 -12.95 7.29 -0.63
N PHE A 211 -13.99 7.95 -1.15
CA PHE A 211 -14.36 9.30 -0.78
C PHE A 211 -15.08 9.36 0.57
N ALA A 212 -14.41 9.89 1.58
CA ALA A 212 -15.00 10.16 2.89
C ALA A 212 -14.92 11.66 3.22
N SER A 213 -16.05 12.36 3.14
CA SER A 213 -16.18 13.78 3.52
C SER A 213 -16.78 13.94 4.92
N GLY A 214 -16.45 15.05 5.58
CA GLY A 214 -17.11 15.44 6.83
C GLY A 214 -16.12 15.96 7.86
N THR A 215 -16.11 17.28 8.05
CA THR A 215 -15.33 17.90 9.13
C THR A 215 -15.76 17.37 10.49
N GLY A 216 -14.79 16.91 11.29
CA GLY A 216 -15.01 16.41 12.64
C GLY A 216 -15.07 14.88 12.76
N ASN A 217 -15.17 14.15 11.64
CA ASN A 217 -15.02 12.70 11.61
C ASN A 217 -13.72 12.27 12.29
N LYS A 218 -13.76 11.10 12.94
CA LYS A 218 -12.61 10.46 13.57
C LYS A 218 -11.96 9.49 12.58
N ILE A 219 -10.64 9.42 12.65
CA ILE A 219 -9.84 8.44 11.92
C ILE A 219 -9.39 7.40 12.94
N ILE A 220 -9.86 6.17 12.77
CA ILE A 220 -9.56 5.07 13.67
C ILE A 220 -8.66 4.09 12.93
N LEU A 221 -7.42 3.96 13.41
CA LEU A 221 -6.49 2.93 12.96
C LEU A 221 -6.80 1.63 13.71
N PHE A 222 -7.00 0.54 12.97
CA PHE A 222 -7.28 -0.78 13.54
C PHE A 222 -6.51 -1.89 12.80
N GLY A 223 -6.42 -3.05 13.44
CA GLY A 223 -5.58 -4.17 12.99
C GLY A 223 -4.29 -4.31 13.80
N ALA A 224 -3.20 -4.68 13.12
CA ALA A 224 -1.90 -4.89 13.72
C ALA A 224 -1.25 -3.59 14.21
N ARG A 225 -0.29 -3.73 15.14
CA ARG A 225 0.46 -2.60 15.69
C ARG A 225 1.63 -2.21 14.77
N THR A 226 1.85 -0.90 14.64
CA THR A 226 2.91 -0.29 13.85
C THR A 226 4.30 -0.63 14.40
N GLY A 227 5.19 -1.09 13.52
CA GLY A 227 6.56 -1.51 13.81
C GLY A 227 7.56 -0.99 12.78
N LEU A 228 8.82 -1.43 12.89
CA LEU A 228 9.91 -1.08 11.98
C LEU A 228 9.93 -2.00 10.75
N ASP A 229 8.80 -2.09 10.05
CA ASP A 229 8.63 -3.00 8.91
C ASP A 229 8.57 -2.21 7.60
N GLY A 230 9.36 -2.61 6.60
CA GLY A 230 9.25 -2.10 5.24
C GLY A 230 9.58 -0.61 5.05
N ILE A 231 10.24 0.04 6.02
CA ILE A 231 10.51 1.48 5.95
C ILE A 231 11.39 1.80 4.73
N GLY A 232 10.87 2.65 3.83
CA GLY A 232 11.52 3.00 2.57
C GLY A 232 11.32 1.97 1.45
N GLY A 233 10.39 1.02 1.62
CA GLY A 233 10.02 -0.01 0.66
C GLY A 233 9.68 0.58 -0.71
N VAL A 234 8.79 1.57 -0.72
CA VAL A 234 8.27 2.19 -1.95
C VAL A 234 9.16 3.26 -2.59
N SER A 235 10.20 3.74 -1.91
CA SER A 235 11.11 4.75 -2.45
C SER A 235 12.42 4.13 -2.93
N VAL A 236 13.36 3.94 -2.01
CA VAL A 236 14.74 3.52 -2.31
C VAL A 236 14.78 2.05 -2.72
N LEU A 237 14.03 1.19 -2.02
CA LEU A 237 14.08 -0.26 -2.24
C LEU A 237 13.39 -0.67 -3.53
N ALA A 238 12.23 -0.08 -3.85
CA ALA A 238 11.49 -0.39 -5.08
C ALA A 238 12.23 0.01 -6.38
N SER A 239 13.24 0.88 -6.30
CA SER A 239 13.96 1.41 -7.47
C SER A 239 15.42 0.92 -7.61
N GLU A 240 15.94 0.15 -6.65
CA GLU A 240 17.29 -0.43 -6.72
C GLU A 240 17.35 -1.66 -7.65
N THR A 241 18.27 -1.66 -8.61
CA THR A 241 18.65 -2.82 -9.42
C THR A 241 19.58 -3.75 -8.64
N PHE A 242 19.36 -5.06 -8.72
CA PHE A 242 20.21 -6.07 -8.08
C PHE A 242 21.51 -6.25 -8.87
N ASP A 243 22.54 -5.45 -8.59
CA ASP A 243 23.89 -5.65 -9.14
C ASP A 243 24.75 -6.54 -8.23
N GLU A 244 25.46 -7.51 -8.82
CA GLU A 244 26.39 -8.42 -8.11
C GLU A 244 27.62 -7.70 -7.51
N SER A 245 27.84 -6.42 -7.83
CA SER A 245 28.99 -5.63 -7.35
C SER A 245 28.83 -5.06 -5.94
N ASP A 246 27.67 -5.20 -5.29
CA ASP A 246 27.44 -4.63 -3.97
C ASP A 246 27.99 -5.56 -2.86
N GLY A 247 29.32 -5.50 -2.72
CA GLY A 247 30.13 -6.33 -1.83
C GLY A 247 29.72 -6.29 -0.36
N GLY A 248 28.80 -7.16 0.03
CA GLY A 248 28.58 -7.55 1.42
C GLY A 248 27.95 -6.48 2.32
N ARG A 249 27.17 -5.53 1.78
CA ARG A 249 26.25 -4.76 2.65
C ARG A 249 25.30 -5.75 3.33
N PRO A 250 24.95 -5.56 4.62
CA PRO A 250 24.00 -6.45 5.28
C PRO A 250 22.73 -6.46 4.41
N LYS A 251 22.29 -7.65 3.99
CA LYS A 251 20.98 -7.83 3.37
C LYS A 251 20.00 -7.01 4.18
N LYS A 252 19.32 -6.04 3.56
CA LYS A 252 18.41 -5.07 4.19
C LYS A 252 17.17 -5.81 4.74
N LEU A 253 17.38 -6.67 5.73
CA LEU A 253 16.38 -7.44 6.48
C LEU A 253 15.23 -6.56 7.04
N PRO A 254 15.40 -5.26 7.37
CA PRO A 254 14.29 -4.39 7.75
C PRO A 254 13.23 -4.16 6.65
N ALA A 255 13.53 -4.50 5.39
CA ALA A 255 12.62 -4.33 4.25
C ALA A 255 11.57 -5.44 4.12
N VAL A 256 11.80 -6.61 4.72
CA VAL A 256 10.94 -7.77 4.50
C VAL A 256 9.81 -7.75 5.53
N GLN A 257 8.64 -7.34 5.07
CA GLN A 257 7.39 -7.44 5.81
C GLN A 257 7.04 -8.91 6.03
N VAL A 258 6.49 -9.26 7.19
CA VAL A 258 5.92 -10.58 7.46
C VAL A 258 4.42 -10.43 7.60
N GLY A 259 3.67 -11.14 6.77
CA GLY A 259 2.21 -11.10 6.81
C GLY A 259 1.63 -12.03 7.88
N ASP A 260 0.54 -11.59 8.52
CA ASP A 260 -0.29 -12.39 9.43
C ASP A 260 -1.69 -12.59 8.84
N PRO A 261 -1.89 -13.62 8.00
CA PRO A 261 -3.19 -13.85 7.37
C PRO A 261 -4.30 -14.18 8.36
N PHE A 262 -3.98 -14.59 9.60
CA PHE A 262 -5.00 -14.84 10.61
C PHE A 262 -5.59 -13.54 11.14
N THR A 263 -4.74 -12.52 11.37
CA THR A 263 -5.20 -11.17 11.69
C THR A 263 -5.97 -10.57 10.51
N GLU A 264 -5.49 -10.74 9.27
CA GLU A 264 -6.20 -10.28 8.07
C GLU A 264 -7.59 -10.92 7.94
N LYS A 265 -7.74 -12.22 8.26
CA LYS A 265 -9.06 -12.87 8.27
C LYS A 265 -10.03 -12.21 9.26
N VAL A 266 -9.54 -11.81 10.44
CA VAL A 266 -10.35 -11.07 11.43
C VAL A 266 -10.69 -9.68 10.90
N LEU A 267 -9.75 -9.00 10.23
CA LEU A 267 -9.99 -7.69 9.62
C LEU A 267 -11.08 -7.74 8.55
N ILE A 268 -11.11 -8.77 7.69
CA ILE A 268 -12.16 -8.95 6.69
C ILE A 268 -13.54 -8.97 7.35
N GLU A 269 -13.72 -9.80 8.38
CA GLU A 269 -15.03 -9.89 9.05
C GLU A 269 -15.38 -8.58 9.79
N CYS A 270 -14.40 -7.95 10.43
CA CYS A 270 -14.57 -6.65 11.08
C CYS A 270 -15.03 -5.57 10.11
N CYS A 271 -14.38 -5.43 8.94
CA CYS A 271 -14.75 -4.43 7.94
C CYS A 271 -16.17 -4.66 7.43
N LEU A 272 -16.52 -5.91 7.12
CA LEU A 272 -17.85 -6.25 6.64
C LEU A 272 -18.94 -6.02 7.69
N ASP A 273 -18.66 -6.27 8.97
CA ASP A 273 -19.57 -5.91 10.06
C ASP A 273 -19.71 -4.38 10.20
N LEU A 274 -18.61 -3.62 10.14
CA LEU A 274 -18.64 -2.15 10.19
C LEU A 274 -19.50 -1.54 9.07
N TYR A 275 -19.40 -2.07 7.84
CA TYR A 275 -20.25 -1.65 6.73
C TYR A 275 -21.71 -2.04 6.94
N ARG A 276 -21.98 -3.28 7.35
CA ARG A 276 -23.35 -3.77 7.59
C ARG A 276 -24.07 -2.95 8.65
N GLU A 277 -23.39 -2.63 9.75
CA GLU A 277 -23.94 -1.82 10.84
C GLU A 277 -23.91 -0.32 10.53
N LYS A 278 -23.34 0.10 9.38
CA LYS A 278 -23.26 1.49 8.91
C LYS A 278 -22.51 2.42 9.88
N LEU A 279 -21.49 1.90 10.54
CA LEU A 279 -20.68 2.63 11.53
C LEU A 279 -19.54 3.44 10.91
N VAL A 280 -19.25 3.20 9.63
CA VAL A 280 -18.16 3.85 8.90
C VAL A 280 -18.68 4.65 7.72
N VAL A 281 -18.06 5.80 7.48
CA VAL A 281 -18.21 6.57 6.25
C VAL A 281 -17.41 5.91 5.12
N GLY A 282 -16.24 5.38 5.45
CA GLY A 282 -15.35 4.67 4.54
C GLY A 282 -14.21 4.00 5.29
N ILE A 283 -13.52 3.09 4.62
CA ILE A 283 -12.34 2.41 5.14
C ILE A 283 -11.24 2.52 4.07
N GLN A 284 -10.02 2.79 4.50
CA GLN A 284 -8.81 2.84 3.67
C GLN A 284 -7.82 1.80 4.18
N ASP A 285 -7.16 1.10 3.27
CA ASP A 285 -6.08 0.20 3.62
C ASP A 285 -4.77 0.96 3.93
N LEU A 286 -3.83 0.27 4.57
CA LEU A 286 -2.46 0.75 4.71
C LEU A 286 -1.53 -0.19 3.96
N GLY A 287 -1.04 0.27 2.81
CA GLY A 287 -0.02 -0.39 2.01
C GLY A 287 1.30 0.37 2.00
N GLY A 288 1.83 0.59 0.79
CA GLY A 288 3.03 1.37 0.54
C GLY A 288 2.96 2.78 1.14
N ALA A 289 4.07 3.27 1.69
CA ALA A 289 4.13 4.55 2.43
C ALA A 289 3.24 4.64 3.70
N GLY A 290 2.55 3.56 4.09
CA GLY A 290 1.90 3.42 5.39
C GLY A 290 0.92 4.52 5.75
N LEU A 291 1.07 5.08 6.95
CA LEU A 291 0.20 6.15 7.46
C LEU A 291 0.31 7.43 6.62
N SER A 292 1.47 7.69 6.01
CA SER A 292 1.65 8.87 5.15
C SER A 292 0.69 8.81 3.97
N CYS A 293 0.59 7.66 3.30
CA CYS A 293 -0.29 7.46 2.17
C CYS A 293 -1.75 7.54 2.61
N ALA A 294 -2.15 6.66 3.53
CA ALA A 294 -3.53 6.53 3.96
C ALA A 294 -4.13 7.85 4.47
N THR A 295 -3.36 8.66 5.22
CA THR A 295 -3.87 9.93 5.76
C THR A 295 -3.87 11.05 4.72
N SER A 296 -2.86 11.12 3.84
CA SER A 296 -2.78 12.18 2.83
C SER A 296 -3.74 11.96 1.67
N GLU A 297 -3.96 10.72 1.24
CA GLU A 297 -4.92 10.37 0.20
C GLU A 297 -6.35 10.60 0.67
N LEU A 298 -6.70 10.14 1.88
CA LEU A 298 -8.03 10.40 2.46
C LEU A 298 -8.30 11.90 2.60
N ALA A 299 -7.30 12.68 3.05
CA ALA A 299 -7.44 14.12 3.15
C ALA A 299 -7.60 14.79 1.77
N ALA A 300 -6.81 14.39 0.79
CA ALA A 300 -6.84 14.94 -0.56
C ALA A 300 -8.11 14.56 -1.34
N ALA A 301 -8.66 13.38 -1.09
CA ALA A 301 -9.92 12.94 -1.66
C ALA A 301 -11.10 13.69 -1.05
N GLY A 302 -11.05 14.06 0.24
CA GLY A 302 -12.14 14.72 0.96
C GLY A 302 -12.25 16.23 0.74
N ASP A 303 -12.96 16.90 1.66
CA ASP A 303 -13.27 18.33 1.62
C ASP A 303 -12.31 19.20 2.48
N GLY A 304 -11.23 18.62 3.00
CA GLY A 304 -10.37 19.31 3.97
C GLY A 304 -8.99 18.69 4.20
N GLY A 305 -8.48 18.87 5.42
CA GLY A 305 -7.19 18.32 5.87
C GLY A 305 -7.34 17.44 7.09
N MET A 306 -6.25 16.80 7.51
CA MET A 306 -6.27 15.84 8.62
C MET A 306 -5.25 16.23 9.69
N HIS A 307 -5.68 16.21 10.96
CA HIS A 307 -4.77 16.38 12.11
C HIS A 307 -4.56 15.02 12.77
N ILE A 308 -3.32 14.52 12.71
CA ILE A 308 -2.95 13.21 13.24
C ILE A 308 -2.05 13.37 14.46
N ASN A 309 -2.43 12.71 15.56
CA ASN A 309 -1.58 12.58 16.73
C ASN A 309 -0.80 11.26 16.68
N LEU A 310 0.48 11.33 16.30
CA LEU A 310 1.35 10.14 16.19
C LEU A 310 1.57 9.42 17.52
N GLU A 311 1.40 10.09 18.67
CA GLU A 311 1.52 9.46 20.00
C GLU A 311 0.37 8.50 20.29
N GLN A 312 -0.75 8.61 19.57
CA GLN A 312 -1.90 7.71 19.69
C GLN A 312 -1.83 6.50 18.76
N VAL A 313 -0.82 6.42 17.89
CA VAL A 313 -0.63 5.27 17.00
C VAL A 313 -0.23 4.04 17.84
N PRO A 314 -0.96 2.92 17.77
CA PRO A 314 -0.58 1.70 18.47
C PRO A 314 0.73 1.14 17.90
N MET A 315 1.78 1.16 18.70
CA MET A 315 3.12 0.70 18.30
C MET A 315 3.49 -0.62 18.98
N ARG A 316 4.24 -1.48 18.27
CA ARG A 316 4.91 -2.66 18.84
C ARG A 316 6.41 -2.46 19.05
N ALA A 317 7.02 -1.56 18.29
CA ALA A 317 8.41 -1.15 18.48
C ALA A 317 8.49 0.08 19.39
N THR A 318 9.55 0.17 20.18
CA THR A 318 9.80 1.30 21.09
C THR A 318 10.78 2.28 20.45
N GLY A 319 10.60 3.57 20.72
CA GLY A 319 11.58 4.60 20.30
C GLY A 319 11.58 4.90 18.81
N MET A 320 10.49 4.57 18.10
CA MET A 320 10.30 4.97 16.71
C MET A 320 10.24 6.49 16.60
N THR A 321 10.95 7.03 15.61
CA THR A 321 10.87 8.43 15.20
C THR A 321 9.53 8.71 14.50
N ALA A 322 9.13 9.97 14.41
CA ALA A 322 7.92 10.37 13.69
C ALA A 322 7.96 9.90 12.21
N ALA A 323 9.13 10.00 11.56
CA ALA A 323 9.33 9.52 10.19
C ALA A 323 9.13 8.00 10.08
N GLU A 324 9.65 7.21 11.01
CA GLU A 324 9.46 5.75 11.02
C GLU A 324 8.00 5.35 11.27
N VAL A 325 7.27 6.06 12.13
CA VAL A 325 5.84 5.81 12.36
C VAL A 325 5.04 6.09 11.09
N LEU A 326 5.32 7.21 10.42
CA LEU A 326 4.63 7.64 9.21
C LEU A 326 4.91 6.74 8.00
N SER A 327 6.14 6.27 7.85
CA SER A 327 6.60 5.48 6.70
C SER A 327 6.62 3.97 6.96
N SER A 328 6.16 3.52 8.13
CA SER A 328 6.06 2.09 8.45
C SER A 328 5.04 1.41 7.55
N GLU A 329 5.43 0.31 6.94
CA GLU A 329 4.62 -0.53 6.06
C GLU A 329 4.24 -1.86 6.76
N SER A 330 4.06 -1.83 8.10
CA SER A 330 3.49 -2.96 8.84
C SER A 330 2.18 -3.40 8.20
N GLN A 331 2.03 -4.71 8.02
CA GLN A 331 0.89 -5.33 7.35
C GLN A 331 -0.35 -5.39 8.26
N GLU A 332 -1.49 -5.81 7.68
CA GLU A 332 -2.77 -6.01 8.37
C GLU A 332 -3.22 -4.79 9.17
N ARG A 333 -3.22 -3.61 8.53
CA ARG A 333 -3.72 -2.36 9.11
C ARG A 333 -4.70 -1.70 8.17
N MET A 334 -5.75 -1.13 8.76
CA MET A 334 -6.79 -0.37 8.07
C MET A 334 -7.10 0.90 8.86
N CYS A 335 -7.58 1.94 8.17
CA CYS A 335 -8.10 3.16 8.75
C CYS A 335 -9.59 3.28 8.44
N ALA A 336 -10.42 3.48 9.46
CA ALA A 336 -11.84 3.79 9.30
C ALA A 336 -12.09 5.27 9.50
N VAL A 337 -12.97 5.85 8.67
CA VAL A 337 -13.52 7.19 8.86
C VAL A 337 -14.87 7.03 9.54
N VAL A 338 -14.97 7.52 10.78
CA VAL A 338 -16.11 7.27 11.68
C VAL A 338 -16.72 8.60 12.11
N LYS A 339 -18.05 8.71 12.08
CA LYS A 339 -18.72 9.90 12.61
C LYS A 339 -18.60 9.94 14.13
N PRO A 340 -18.50 11.10 14.77
CA PRO A 340 -18.35 11.18 16.23
C PRO A 340 -19.39 10.41 17.03
N GLU A 341 -20.65 10.35 16.56
CA GLU A 341 -21.73 9.61 17.21
C GLU A 341 -21.59 8.09 17.16
N ASP A 342 -20.80 7.55 16.22
CA ASP A 342 -20.68 6.12 15.96
C ASP A 342 -19.40 5.52 16.59
N VAL A 343 -18.56 6.32 17.25
CA VAL A 343 -17.25 5.88 17.78
C VAL A 343 -17.36 4.84 18.90
N ASP A 344 -18.37 4.97 19.76
CA ASP A 344 -18.55 4.11 20.94
C ASP A 344 -19.46 2.90 20.69
N ALA A 345 -20.05 2.78 19.49
CA ALA A 345 -21.00 1.73 19.10
C ALA A 345 -20.29 0.39 18.82
#